data_AF-A0A952QJ77-F1
#
_entry.id   AF-A0A952QJ77-F1
#
_cell.length_a   1.000
_cell.length_b   1.000
_cell.length_c   1.000
_cell.angle_alpha   90.00
_cell.angle_beta   90.00
_cell.angle_gamma   90.00
#
_symmetry.space_group_name_H-M   'P 1'
#
loop_
_entity.id
_entity.type
_entity.pdbx_description
1 polymer ?
#
loop_
_entity_poly.entity_id
_entity_poly.type
_entity_poly.pdbx_seq_one_letter_code
_entity_poly.pdbx_strand_id
1 'polypeptide(L)'
;MNDHYSNLGVSPDATDSEIKSAFRRLARQYHPDLNPGDAAKSRFLSIKDSYETLSNPERKAVYDRFRKRGSVDPVAAESRPQAQPDPGRVQTAGYFSGRQAWKDEPAADISKEEFLRRQKMVSEMERLSRQGRLAEAEAVAKQLSSLGIRNAAVYGVLGDAARIKGDFAEAAKQFGYAAQYDPSSDRYRDLSVAMMEALARKPKPSAYQSEKAPSYALLFGLISVVAAVCYTAVAREPAIASGVAPVSTWTLGQIVMAGVAGFSIGSSLSAAGQIEHFDLGGGAAGYRLHPGIVVLLVSLANFWLAAALYVLVGLTQKSFHAGVTKVLAGSALAVGALSMARFGYGWEAVAQTAVWSGGIVYPAGLAGWLLADSLRRV
;
A
#
# COMPACT_ATOMS: atom_id res chain seq x y z
N MET A 1 13.55 -12.79 -37.09
CA MET A 1 13.34 -13.85 -36.08
C MET A 1 14.66 -14.08 -35.38
N ASN A 2 14.77 -13.77 -34.08
CA ASN A 2 16.01 -13.90 -33.31
C ASN A 2 16.09 -15.31 -32.72
N ASP A 3 16.79 -16.21 -33.40
CA ASP A 3 17.05 -17.59 -32.95
C ASP A 3 18.17 -17.58 -31.88
N HIS A 4 18.01 -18.34 -30.78
CA HIS A 4 19.00 -18.43 -29.70
C HIS A 4 20.35 -18.97 -30.20
N TYR A 5 20.35 -19.86 -31.19
CA TYR A 5 21.57 -20.36 -31.83
C TYR A 5 22.29 -19.26 -32.61
N SER A 6 21.53 -18.46 -33.37
CA SER A 6 22.04 -17.31 -34.11
C SER A 6 22.55 -16.19 -33.19
N ASN A 7 21.93 -15.99 -32.02
CA ASN A 7 22.38 -15.00 -31.03
C ASN A 7 23.73 -15.38 -30.39
N LEU A 8 24.01 -16.67 -30.23
CA LEU A 8 25.31 -17.17 -29.78
C LEU A 8 26.31 -17.40 -30.93
N GLY A 9 25.85 -17.32 -32.18
CA GLY A 9 26.67 -17.56 -33.37
C GLY A 9 27.15 -19.01 -33.49
N VAL A 10 26.32 -19.97 -33.07
CA VAL A 10 26.63 -21.41 -33.08
C VAL A 10 25.62 -22.18 -33.91
N SER A 11 26.02 -23.35 -34.39
CA SER A 11 25.11 -24.26 -35.13
C SER A 11 24.00 -24.79 -34.21
N PRO A 12 22.80 -25.07 -34.74
CA PRO A 12 21.77 -25.87 -34.05
C PRO A 12 22.26 -27.20 -33.50
N ASP A 13 23.24 -27.81 -34.16
CA ASP A 13 23.84 -29.08 -33.75
C ASP A 13 25.05 -28.89 -32.82
N ALA A 14 25.25 -27.66 -32.31
CA ALA A 14 26.37 -27.35 -31.43
C ALA A 14 26.28 -28.15 -30.12
N THR A 15 27.43 -28.67 -29.73
CA THR A 15 27.64 -29.34 -28.45
C THR A 15 27.60 -28.34 -27.31
N ASP A 16 27.30 -28.81 -26.09
CA ASP A 16 27.25 -27.96 -24.89
C ASP A 16 28.60 -27.25 -24.64
N SER A 17 29.70 -27.88 -25.06
CA SER A 17 31.05 -27.33 -24.98
C SER A 17 31.22 -26.10 -25.88
N GLU A 18 30.66 -26.13 -27.09
CA GLU A 18 30.69 -25.05 -28.08
C GLU A 18 29.78 -23.90 -27.67
N ILE A 19 28.58 -24.21 -27.15
CA ILE A 19 27.63 -23.22 -26.60
C ILE A 19 28.27 -22.45 -25.44
N LYS A 20 28.92 -23.17 -24.50
CA LYS A 20 29.62 -22.56 -23.37
C LYS A 20 30.84 -21.76 -23.80
N SER A 21 31.56 -22.22 -24.83
CA SER A 21 32.70 -21.49 -25.38
C SER A 21 32.29 -20.18 -26.06
N ALA A 22 31.24 -20.22 -26.88
CA ALA A 22 30.68 -19.06 -27.56
C ALA A 22 30.14 -18.02 -26.57
N PHE A 23 29.42 -18.45 -25.53
CA PHE A 23 28.96 -17.58 -24.46
C PHE A 23 30.12 -16.86 -23.76
N ARG A 24 31.19 -17.57 -23.37
CA ARG A 24 32.36 -16.94 -22.71
C ARG A 24 33.08 -15.92 -23.60
N ARG A 25 33.12 -16.16 -24.92
CA ARG A 25 33.70 -15.21 -25.88
C ARG A 25 32.85 -13.94 -25.96
N LEU A 26 31.53 -14.09 -26.14
CA LEU A 26 30.59 -12.98 -26.30
C LEU A 26 30.36 -12.20 -25.00
N ALA A 27 30.34 -12.88 -23.84
CA ALA A 27 30.19 -12.25 -22.54
C ALA A 27 31.37 -11.33 -22.18
N ARG A 28 32.60 -11.67 -22.60
CA ARG A 28 33.77 -10.78 -22.48
C ARG A 28 33.70 -9.61 -23.46
N GLN A 29 33.25 -9.86 -24.68
CA GLN A 29 33.13 -8.85 -25.72
C GLN A 29 32.07 -7.78 -25.41
N TYR A 30 30.97 -8.16 -24.76
CA TYR A 30 29.85 -7.27 -24.43
C TYR A 30 29.70 -7.02 -22.92
N HIS A 31 30.76 -7.24 -22.13
CA HIS A 31 30.71 -7.01 -20.69
C HIS A 31 30.40 -5.52 -20.40
N PRO A 32 29.47 -5.22 -19.48
CA PRO A 32 29.08 -3.83 -19.17
C PRO A 32 30.25 -2.98 -18.66
N ASP A 33 31.22 -3.59 -17.98
CA ASP A 33 32.40 -2.88 -17.47
C ASP A 33 33.40 -2.50 -18.58
N LEU A 34 33.38 -3.21 -19.72
CA LEU A 34 34.28 -2.95 -20.85
C LEU A 34 33.61 -2.12 -21.96
N ASN A 35 32.28 -2.06 -21.98
CA ASN A 35 31.50 -1.35 -22.99
C ASN A 35 30.33 -0.59 -22.35
N PRO A 36 30.57 0.60 -21.79
CA PRO A 36 29.52 1.44 -21.22
C PRO A 36 28.64 2.01 -22.35
N GLY A 37 27.55 1.33 -22.68
CA GLY A 37 26.56 1.78 -23.65
C GLY A 37 25.30 0.89 -23.70
N ASP A 38 24.14 1.49 -23.94
CA ASP A 38 22.84 0.78 -23.89
C ASP A 38 22.73 -0.34 -24.94
N ALA A 39 23.38 -0.18 -26.09
CA ALA A 39 23.43 -1.21 -27.13
C ALA A 39 24.20 -2.47 -26.69
N ALA A 40 25.31 -2.30 -25.97
CA ALA A 40 26.10 -3.41 -25.43
C ALA A 40 25.33 -4.15 -24.32
N LYS A 41 24.64 -3.40 -23.46
CA LYS A 41 23.77 -3.96 -22.41
C LYS A 41 22.63 -4.78 -23.00
N SER A 42 21.94 -4.27 -24.02
CA SER A 42 20.87 -5.02 -24.69
C SER A 42 21.39 -6.30 -25.35
N ARG A 43 22.56 -6.24 -25.99
CA ARG A 43 23.19 -7.42 -26.62
C ARG A 43 23.63 -8.46 -25.58
N PHE A 44 24.22 -8.02 -24.48
CA PHE A 44 24.63 -8.88 -23.37
C PHE A 44 23.44 -9.63 -22.76
N LEU A 45 22.30 -8.95 -22.57
CA LEU A 45 21.06 -9.57 -22.08
C LEU A 45 20.55 -10.65 -23.05
N SER A 46 20.53 -10.39 -24.36
CA SER A 46 20.12 -11.38 -25.37
C SER A 46 21.06 -12.59 -25.44
N ILE A 47 22.37 -12.38 -25.26
CA ILE A 47 23.39 -13.45 -25.21
C ILE A 47 23.19 -14.30 -23.97
N LYS A 48 22.93 -13.68 -22.82
CA LYS A 48 22.69 -14.36 -21.55
C LYS A 48 21.42 -15.22 -21.60
N ASP A 49 20.31 -14.66 -22.06
CA ASP A 49 19.04 -15.37 -22.23
C ASP A 49 19.15 -16.58 -23.19
N SER A 50 19.90 -16.41 -24.28
CA SER A 50 20.18 -17.50 -25.23
C SER A 50 21.03 -18.61 -24.61
N TYR A 51 22.03 -18.27 -23.79
CA TYR A 51 22.82 -19.25 -23.07
C TYR A 51 22.01 -19.99 -22.00
N GLU A 52 21.18 -19.30 -21.23
CA GLU A 52 20.34 -19.92 -20.19
C GLU A 52 19.32 -20.92 -20.77
N THR A 53 18.80 -20.63 -21.97
CA THR A 53 17.88 -21.52 -22.67
C THR A 53 18.61 -22.73 -23.27
N LEU A 54 19.78 -22.53 -23.89
CA LEU A 54 20.51 -23.59 -24.59
C LEU A 54 21.44 -24.43 -23.69
N SER A 55 21.82 -23.94 -22.50
CA SER A 55 22.70 -24.66 -21.57
C SER A 55 21.96 -25.64 -20.66
N ASN A 56 20.64 -25.51 -20.52
CA ASN A 56 19.81 -26.45 -19.77
C ASN A 56 19.19 -27.48 -20.74
N PRO A 57 19.45 -28.79 -20.57
CA PRO A 57 18.95 -29.83 -21.48
C PRO A 57 17.42 -29.86 -21.62
N GLU A 58 16.68 -29.58 -20.54
CA GLU A 58 15.21 -29.56 -20.56
C GLU A 58 14.69 -28.35 -21.33
N ARG A 59 15.25 -27.17 -21.08
CA ARG A 59 14.87 -25.92 -21.77
C ARG A 59 15.24 -25.96 -23.26
N LYS A 60 16.42 -26.49 -23.59
CA LYS A 60 16.87 -26.72 -24.98
C LYS A 60 15.93 -27.69 -25.70
N ALA A 61 15.56 -28.80 -25.08
CA ALA A 61 14.64 -29.77 -25.69
C ALA A 61 13.23 -29.20 -25.92
N VAL A 62 12.76 -28.29 -25.08
CA VAL A 62 11.50 -27.56 -25.28
C VAL A 62 11.64 -26.58 -26.45
N TYR A 63 12.70 -25.78 -26.45
CA TYR A 63 13.01 -24.82 -27.52
C TYR A 63 13.12 -25.48 -28.91
N ASP A 64 13.90 -26.56 -29.02
CA ASP A 64 14.11 -27.28 -30.29
C ASP A 64 12.81 -27.89 -30.83
N ARG A 65 11.89 -28.30 -29.94
CA ARG A 65 10.56 -28.81 -30.32
C ARG A 65 9.67 -27.72 -30.90
N PHE A 66 9.74 -26.49 -30.37
CA PHE A 66 8.97 -25.35 -30.87
C PHE A 66 9.56 -24.76 -32.15
N ARG A 67 10.88 -24.65 -32.21
CA ARG A 67 11.64 -24.20 -33.38
C ARG A 67 11.35 -25.04 -34.63
N LYS A 68 11.22 -26.37 -34.51
CA LYS A 68 10.84 -27.27 -35.61
C LYS A 68 9.38 -27.11 -36.08
N ARG A 69 8.50 -26.55 -35.24
CA ARG A 69 7.06 -26.37 -35.51
C ARG A 69 6.72 -24.96 -36.03
N GLY A 70 7.71 -24.08 -36.20
CA GLY A 70 7.50 -22.72 -36.74
C GLY A 70 6.63 -21.80 -35.88
N SER A 71 6.45 -22.13 -34.59
CA SER A 71 5.57 -21.41 -33.65
C SER A 71 6.42 -20.67 -32.60
N VAL A 72 6.02 -19.45 -32.23
CA VAL A 72 6.75 -18.57 -31.30
C VAL A 72 6.91 -19.21 -29.91
N ASP A 73 8.11 -19.13 -29.34
CA ASP A 73 8.49 -19.77 -28.08
C ASP A 73 7.66 -19.31 -26.87
N PRO A 74 7.08 -20.23 -26.08
CA PRO A 74 6.43 -19.88 -24.81
C PRO A 74 7.41 -19.46 -23.70
N VAL A 75 8.70 -19.79 -23.84
CA VAL A 75 9.76 -19.38 -22.88
C VAL A 75 10.11 -17.89 -23.03
N ALA A 76 9.97 -17.31 -24.22
CA ALA A 76 10.17 -15.87 -24.45
C ALA A 76 9.05 -15.00 -23.85
N ALA A 77 7.93 -15.59 -23.43
CA ALA A 77 6.87 -14.90 -22.69
C ALA A 77 7.25 -14.66 -21.22
N GLU A 78 8.24 -15.39 -20.70
CA GLU A 78 8.69 -15.34 -19.30
C GLU A 78 9.88 -14.38 -19.08
N SER A 79 10.57 -13.94 -20.14
CA SER A 79 11.72 -13.03 -20.10
C SER A 79 11.41 -11.56 -20.49
N ARG A 80 10.14 -11.14 -20.44
CA ARG A 80 9.84 -9.70 -20.30
C ARG A 80 10.30 -9.21 -18.92
N PRO A 81 10.70 -7.93 -18.74
CA PRO A 81 10.95 -7.39 -17.41
C PRO A 81 9.76 -7.74 -16.54
N GLN A 82 9.99 -8.53 -15.49
CA GLN A 82 8.95 -9.00 -14.59
C GLN A 82 8.09 -7.80 -14.21
N ALA A 83 6.83 -7.84 -14.65
CA ALA A 83 5.82 -7.02 -14.03
C ALA A 83 5.93 -7.31 -12.54
N GLN A 84 6.24 -6.27 -11.78
CA GLN A 84 6.31 -6.27 -10.34
C GLN A 84 5.16 -7.14 -9.82
N PRO A 85 5.42 -8.16 -8.96
CA PRO A 85 4.37 -9.06 -8.53
C PRO A 85 3.25 -8.20 -7.96
N ASP A 86 2.07 -8.25 -8.59
CA ASP A 86 0.91 -7.50 -8.13
C ASP A 86 0.65 -7.90 -6.67
N PRO A 87 0.86 -6.98 -5.70
CA PRO A 87 0.72 -7.30 -4.29
C PRO A 87 -0.72 -7.72 -3.93
N GLY A 88 -1.69 -7.46 -4.83
CA GLY A 88 -3.08 -7.85 -4.70
C GLY A 88 -3.43 -9.27 -5.17
N ARG A 89 -2.54 -9.99 -5.88
CA ARG A 89 -2.87 -11.33 -6.39
C ARG A 89 -2.29 -12.44 -5.50
N VAL A 90 -3.12 -12.94 -4.59
CA VAL A 90 -2.79 -14.11 -3.76
C VAL A 90 -2.69 -15.37 -4.65
N GLN A 91 -1.48 -15.78 -5.03
CA GLN A 91 -1.25 -17.05 -5.72
C GLN A 91 -1.12 -18.19 -4.70
N THR A 92 -2.24 -18.65 -4.10
CA THR A 92 -2.27 -19.81 -3.17
C THR A 92 -1.99 -21.16 -3.82
N ALA A 93 -1.94 -21.23 -5.16
CA ALA A 93 -1.87 -22.50 -5.88
C ALA A 93 -0.51 -23.23 -5.79
N GLY A 94 0.58 -22.54 -5.43
CA GLY A 94 1.94 -23.10 -5.46
C GLY A 94 2.42 -23.78 -4.17
N TYR A 95 1.61 -23.86 -3.12
CA TYR A 95 2.06 -24.33 -1.79
C TYR A 95 1.98 -25.85 -1.58
N PHE A 96 1.45 -26.61 -2.54
CA PHE A 96 1.00 -27.98 -2.28
C PHE A 96 1.67 -29.03 -3.18
N SER A 97 2.98 -29.27 -3.00
CA SER A 97 3.61 -30.54 -3.40
C SER A 97 3.39 -31.59 -2.29
N GLY A 98 2.13 -31.90 -1.99
CA GLY A 98 1.71 -32.77 -0.87
C GLY A 98 2.16 -34.24 -0.93
N ARG A 99 3.14 -34.60 -1.76
CA ARG A 99 3.64 -35.96 -1.92
C ARG A 99 4.96 -36.23 -1.18
N GLN A 100 5.62 -35.20 -0.65
CA GLN A 100 6.98 -35.33 -0.08
C GLN A 100 7.03 -35.16 1.44
N ALA A 101 6.04 -34.54 2.07
CA ALA A 101 6.10 -34.09 3.47
C ALA A 101 5.78 -35.14 4.55
N TRP A 102 5.38 -36.37 4.18
CA TRP A 102 4.95 -37.41 5.13
C TRP A 102 5.47 -38.80 4.75
N LYS A 103 6.75 -38.88 4.35
CA LYS A 103 7.37 -40.16 4.05
C LYS A 103 7.85 -40.93 5.29
N ASP A 104 7.83 -40.28 6.46
CA ASP A 104 8.32 -40.88 7.69
C ASP A 104 7.18 -41.53 8.47
N GLU A 105 7.37 -42.78 8.89
CA GLU A 105 6.47 -43.51 9.79
C GLU A 105 6.21 -42.70 11.08
N PRO A 106 5.05 -42.87 11.75
CA PRO A 106 4.77 -42.19 13.00
C PRO A 106 5.92 -42.40 13.99
N ALA A 107 6.40 -41.31 14.59
CA ALA A 107 7.37 -41.37 15.67
C ALA A 107 6.91 -42.38 16.73
N ALA A 108 7.84 -43.17 17.27
CA ALA A 108 7.55 -44.36 18.09
C ALA A 108 6.72 -44.09 19.36
N ASP A 109 6.48 -42.81 19.70
CA ASP A 109 5.76 -42.31 20.87
C ASP A 109 4.34 -41.78 20.59
N ILE A 110 3.90 -41.71 19.32
CA ILE A 110 2.58 -41.15 18.95
C ILE A 110 1.60 -42.27 18.57
N SER A 111 0.41 -42.27 19.17
CA SER A 111 -0.64 -43.21 18.78
C SER A 111 -1.06 -43.00 17.32
N LYS A 112 -1.38 -44.09 16.63
CA LYS A 112 -1.86 -44.05 15.23
C LYS A 112 -3.06 -43.11 15.05
N GLU A 113 -3.93 -43.03 16.05
CA GLU A 113 -5.10 -42.14 16.04
C GLU A 113 -4.71 -40.66 16.06
N GLU A 114 -3.78 -40.27 16.92
CA GLU A 114 -3.30 -38.89 17.03
C GLU A 114 -2.50 -38.47 15.79
N PHE A 115 -1.71 -39.39 15.22
CA PHE A 115 -1.05 -39.18 13.93
C PHE A 115 -2.06 -38.89 12.80
N LEU A 116 -3.09 -39.73 12.67
CA LEU A 116 -4.14 -39.54 11.67
C LEU A 116 -4.94 -38.25 11.88
N ARG A 117 -5.19 -37.89 13.14
CA ARG A 117 -5.87 -36.63 13.50
C ARG A 117 -5.06 -35.41 13.04
N ARG A 118 -3.75 -35.39 13.31
CA ARG A 118 -2.83 -34.33 12.88
C ARG A 118 -2.73 -34.25 11.36
N GLN A 119 -2.65 -35.39 10.69
CA GLN A 119 -2.63 -35.45 9.22
C GLN A 119 -3.91 -34.84 8.62
N LYS A 120 -5.09 -35.18 9.16
CA LYS A 120 -6.37 -34.59 8.73
C LYS A 120 -6.41 -33.08 8.91
N MET A 121 -5.91 -32.56 10.03
CA MET A 121 -5.85 -31.11 10.28
C MET A 121 -4.97 -30.40 9.25
N VAL A 122 -3.83 -30.99 8.87
CA VAL A 122 -2.97 -30.44 7.82
C VAL A 122 -3.69 -30.45 6.47
N SER A 123 -4.27 -31.58 6.06
CA SER A 123 -5.03 -31.66 4.80
C SER A 123 -6.19 -30.68 4.74
N GLU A 124 -6.86 -30.44 5.88
CA GLU A 124 -7.93 -29.45 6.00
C GLU A 124 -7.42 -28.02 5.86
N MET A 125 -6.32 -27.68 6.53
CA MET A 125 -5.64 -26.39 6.37
C MET A 125 -5.27 -26.13 4.90
N GLU A 126 -4.68 -27.12 4.22
CA GLU A 126 -4.32 -27.01 2.81
C GLU A 126 -5.55 -26.79 1.91
N ARG A 127 -6.64 -27.52 2.19
CA ARG A 127 -7.91 -27.37 1.48
C ARG A 127 -8.51 -25.98 1.66
N LEU A 128 -8.54 -25.46 2.89
CA LEU A 128 -9.03 -24.12 3.20
C LEU A 128 -8.19 -23.03 2.52
N SER A 129 -6.87 -23.18 2.52
CA SER A 129 -5.95 -22.27 1.85
C SER A 129 -6.16 -22.26 0.32
N ARG A 130 -6.32 -23.43 -0.32
CA ARG A 130 -6.66 -23.52 -1.76
C ARG A 130 -7.98 -22.85 -2.11
N GLN A 131 -8.94 -22.84 -1.18
CA GLN A 131 -10.24 -22.18 -1.34
C GLN A 131 -10.18 -20.67 -1.08
N GLY A 132 -9.02 -20.10 -0.74
CA GLY A 132 -8.87 -18.69 -0.40
C GLY A 132 -9.42 -18.32 0.98
N ARG A 133 -9.85 -19.30 1.79
CA ARG A 133 -10.38 -19.11 3.15
C ARG A 133 -9.24 -18.97 4.16
N LEU A 134 -8.39 -17.95 3.96
CA LEU A 134 -7.12 -17.82 4.67
C LEU A 134 -7.27 -17.59 6.18
N ALA A 135 -8.33 -16.94 6.65
CA ALA A 135 -8.57 -16.76 8.08
C ALA A 135 -8.80 -18.10 8.80
N GLU A 136 -9.53 -19.03 8.16
CA GLU A 136 -9.78 -20.36 8.71
C GLU A 136 -8.54 -21.25 8.59
N ALA A 137 -7.84 -21.16 7.46
CA ALA A 137 -6.56 -21.86 7.30
C ALA A 137 -5.53 -21.40 8.35
N GLU A 138 -5.47 -20.10 8.67
CA GLU A 138 -4.61 -19.55 9.72
C GLU A 138 -4.95 -20.12 11.11
N ALA A 139 -6.24 -20.25 11.43
CA ALA A 139 -6.67 -20.81 12.71
C ALA A 139 -6.19 -22.26 12.88
N VAL A 140 -6.34 -23.08 11.83
CA VAL A 140 -5.84 -24.47 11.84
C VAL A 140 -4.31 -24.52 11.88
N ALA A 141 -3.62 -23.64 11.14
CA ALA A 141 -2.16 -23.53 11.15
C ALA A 141 -1.61 -23.19 12.56
N LYS A 142 -2.27 -22.28 13.28
CA LYS A 142 -1.93 -21.94 14.67
C LYS A 142 -2.11 -23.12 15.62
N GLN A 143 -3.19 -23.88 15.47
CA GLN A 143 -3.43 -25.10 16.25
C GLN A 143 -2.37 -26.18 15.96
N LEU A 144 -2.01 -26.36 14.70
CA LEU A 144 -0.94 -27.29 14.31
C LEU A 144 0.41 -26.87 14.93
N SER A 145 0.72 -25.57 14.89
CA SER A 145 1.94 -25.03 15.48
C SER A 145 1.98 -25.20 17.00
N SER A 146 0.85 -24.99 17.71
CA SER A 146 0.77 -25.22 19.16
C SER A 146 0.87 -26.69 19.55
N LEU A 147 0.49 -27.60 18.67
CA LEU A 147 0.71 -29.05 18.81
C LEU A 147 2.16 -29.47 18.47
N GLY A 148 3.05 -28.52 18.20
CA GLY A 148 4.45 -28.78 17.88
C GLY A 148 4.69 -29.25 16.44
N ILE A 149 3.67 -29.18 15.58
CA ILE A 149 3.82 -29.54 14.16
C ILE A 149 4.52 -28.40 13.44
N ARG A 150 5.76 -28.67 13.03
CA ARG A 150 6.62 -27.72 12.31
C ARG A 150 6.84 -28.24 10.90
N ASN A 151 6.10 -27.69 9.95
CA ASN A 151 6.26 -28.05 8.54
C ASN A 151 6.14 -26.80 7.65
N ALA A 152 6.64 -26.90 6.42
CA ALA A 152 6.68 -25.76 5.51
C ALA A 152 5.29 -25.19 5.19
N ALA A 153 4.28 -26.05 5.07
CA ALA A 153 2.91 -25.64 4.76
C ALA A 153 2.26 -24.79 5.88
N VAL A 154 2.45 -25.16 7.15
CA VAL A 154 1.94 -24.40 8.31
C VAL A 154 2.56 -23.01 8.33
N TYR A 155 3.88 -22.93 8.20
CA TYR A 155 4.60 -21.66 8.18
C TYR A 155 4.28 -20.83 6.94
N GLY A 156 4.06 -21.46 5.78
CA GLY A 156 3.62 -20.79 4.56
C GLY A 156 2.26 -20.11 4.72
N VAL A 157 1.27 -20.80 5.31
CA VAL A 157 -0.07 -20.25 5.58
C VAL A 157 -0.01 -19.11 6.59
N LEU A 158 0.79 -19.24 7.65
CA LEU A 158 0.99 -18.16 8.63
C LEU A 158 1.67 -16.94 7.99
N GLY A 159 2.64 -17.16 7.10
CA GLY A 159 3.31 -16.09 6.34
C GLY A 159 2.35 -15.37 5.40
N ASP A 160 1.48 -16.08 4.70
CA ASP A 160 0.44 -15.47 3.85
C ASP A 160 -0.57 -14.66 4.66
N ALA A 161 -1.00 -15.19 5.81
CA ALA A 161 -1.91 -14.47 6.70
C ALA A 161 -1.27 -13.19 7.24
N ALA A 162 0.00 -13.23 7.64
CA ALA A 162 0.75 -12.05 8.09
C ALA A 162 0.94 -11.02 6.96
N ARG A 163 1.27 -11.49 5.75
CA ARG A 163 1.43 -10.65 4.56
C ARG A 163 0.15 -9.89 4.23
N ILE A 164 -1.01 -10.55 4.28
CA ILE A 164 -2.32 -9.91 4.01
C ILE A 164 -2.67 -8.87 5.09
N LYS A 165 -2.23 -9.10 6.33
CA LYS A 165 -2.41 -8.14 7.43
C LYS A 165 -1.46 -6.95 7.34
N GLY A 166 -0.51 -6.95 6.40
CA GLY A 166 0.52 -5.92 6.26
C GLY A 166 1.67 -6.05 7.27
N ASP A 167 1.72 -7.15 8.04
CA ASP A 167 2.82 -7.44 8.95
C ASP A 167 3.94 -8.15 8.18
N PHE A 168 4.69 -7.37 7.41
CA PHE A 168 5.77 -7.88 6.57
C PHE A 168 6.92 -8.49 7.38
N ALA A 169 7.11 -8.06 8.62
CA ALA A 169 8.14 -8.59 9.52
C ALA A 169 7.81 -10.03 9.94
N GLU A 170 6.59 -10.25 10.41
CA GLU A 170 6.14 -11.59 10.74
C GLU A 170 6.02 -12.46 9.48
N ALA A 171 5.57 -11.90 8.35
CA ALA A 171 5.51 -12.63 7.09
C ALA A 171 6.91 -13.12 6.64
N ALA A 172 7.93 -12.25 6.67
CA ALA A 172 9.30 -12.60 6.31
C ALA A 172 9.84 -13.76 7.17
N LYS A 173 9.60 -13.68 8.47
CA LYS A 173 10.00 -14.69 9.45
C LYS A 173 9.32 -16.04 9.20
N GLN A 174 8.00 -16.04 9.01
CA GLN A 174 7.23 -17.26 8.76
C GLN A 174 7.63 -17.92 7.43
N PHE A 175 7.83 -17.14 6.35
CA PHE A 175 8.36 -17.70 5.11
C PHE A 175 9.81 -18.20 5.25
N GLY A 176 10.62 -17.55 6.10
CA GLY A 176 11.96 -18.03 6.45
C GLY A 176 11.93 -19.40 7.12
N TYR A 177 11.03 -19.62 8.08
CA TYR A 177 10.81 -20.95 8.66
C TYR A 177 10.32 -21.95 7.60
N ALA A 178 9.36 -21.56 6.76
CA ALA A 178 8.87 -22.44 5.70
C ALA A 178 10.01 -22.90 4.76
N ALA A 179 10.92 -22.00 4.39
CA ALA A 179 12.10 -22.32 3.58
C ALA A 179 13.09 -23.27 4.27
N GLN A 180 13.20 -23.24 5.60
CA GLN A 180 14.04 -24.18 6.35
C GLN A 180 13.46 -25.60 6.33
N TYR A 181 12.13 -25.72 6.41
CA TYR A 181 11.44 -27.01 6.41
C TYR A 181 11.19 -27.58 5.00
N ASP A 182 11.24 -26.75 3.96
CA ASP A 182 11.26 -27.17 2.56
C ASP A 182 12.35 -26.41 1.77
N PRO A 183 13.62 -26.86 1.88
CA PRO A 183 14.74 -26.23 1.19
C PRO A 183 14.65 -26.35 -0.34
N SER A 184 13.87 -27.32 -0.86
CA SER A 184 13.73 -27.56 -2.29
C SER A 184 12.87 -26.53 -3.00
N SER A 185 12.04 -25.80 -2.24
CA SER A 185 11.17 -24.76 -2.74
C SER A 185 11.87 -23.40 -2.73
N ASP A 186 12.29 -22.93 -3.91
CA ASP A 186 12.81 -21.56 -4.07
C ASP A 186 11.75 -20.50 -3.70
N ARG A 187 10.46 -20.84 -3.82
CA ARG A 187 9.34 -19.94 -3.53
C ARG A 187 9.35 -19.35 -2.12
N TYR A 188 9.59 -20.15 -1.08
CA TYR A 188 9.57 -19.64 0.30
C TYR A 188 10.78 -18.74 0.59
N ARG A 189 11.94 -19.04 -0.02
CA ARG A 189 13.13 -18.20 0.05
C ARG A 189 12.86 -16.86 -0.62
N ASP A 190 12.30 -16.88 -1.82
CA ASP A 190 11.96 -15.67 -2.58
C ASP A 190 10.90 -14.84 -1.85
N LEU A 191 9.86 -15.46 -1.27
CA LEU A 191 8.85 -14.77 -0.48
C LEU A 191 9.45 -14.14 0.78
N SER A 192 10.32 -14.84 1.51
CA SER A 192 10.99 -14.30 2.70
C SER A 192 11.85 -13.08 2.35
N VAL A 193 12.66 -13.19 1.29
CA VAL A 193 13.49 -12.07 0.78
C VAL A 193 12.61 -10.92 0.31
N ALA A 194 11.54 -11.18 -0.43
CA ALA A 194 10.61 -10.15 -0.90
C ALA A 194 9.93 -9.40 0.27
N MET A 195 9.58 -10.10 1.35
CA MET A 195 9.01 -9.45 2.54
C MET A 195 10.08 -8.63 3.29
N MET A 196 11.32 -9.12 3.39
CA MET A 196 12.43 -8.34 3.95
C MET A 196 12.75 -7.11 3.09
N GLU A 197 12.70 -7.23 1.77
CA GLU A 197 12.82 -6.09 0.86
C GLU A 197 11.64 -5.12 1.04
N ALA A 198 10.42 -5.60 1.22
CA ALA A 198 9.27 -4.74 1.50
C ALA A 198 9.43 -3.95 2.80
N LEU A 199 10.03 -4.55 3.83
CA LEU A 199 10.42 -3.86 5.07
C LEU A 199 11.58 -2.89 4.88
N ALA A 200 12.59 -3.28 4.11
CA ALA A 200 13.80 -2.50 3.86
C ALA A 200 13.58 -1.36 2.86
N ARG A 201 12.55 -1.47 2.03
CA ARG A 201 12.02 -0.36 1.24
C ARG A 201 11.46 0.66 2.23
N LYS A 202 12.32 1.61 2.62
CA LYS A 202 11.85 2.98 2.82
C LYS A 202 10.99 3.29 1.60
N PRO A 203 9.73 3.75 1.76
CA PRO A 203 8.88 4.02 0.62
C PRO A 203 9.73 4.80 -0.37
N LYS A 204 9.97 4.22 -1.56
CA LYS A 204 10.58 4.99 -2.65
C LYS A 204 9.69 6.23 -2.71
N PRO A 205 10.19 7.45 -2.44
CA PRO A 205 9.41 8.60 -2.81
C PRO A 205 9.03 8.32 -4.26
N SER A 206 7.73 8.40 -4.56
CA SER A 206 7.30 8.20 -5.94
C SER A 206 8.19 9.08 -6.82
N ALA A 207 8.38 8.72 -8.09
CA ALA A 207 9.17 9.57 -8.99
C ALA A 207 8.64 11.02 -9.07
N TYR A 208 7.51 11.33 -8.44
CA TYR A 208 7.21 12.65 -7.89
C TYR A 208 8.10 12.95 -6.67
N GLN A 209 9.38 13.25 -6.95
CA GLN A 209 10.18 14.00 -5.99
C GLN A 209 9.35 15.19 -5.52
N SER A 210 9.22 15.30 -4.20
CA SER A 210 8.94 16.55 -3.54
C SER A 210 9.88 17.62 -4.10
N GLU A 211 9.42 18.37 -5.10
CA GLU A 211 9.63 19.80 -5.03
C GLU A 211 9.19 20.20 -3.62
N LYS A 212 10.02 20.94 -2.90
CA LYS A 212 9.65 21.47 -1.58
C LYS A 212 8.26 22.06 -1.76
N ALA A 213 7.29 21.45 -1.11
CA ALA A 213 5.91 21.85 -1.27
C ALA A 213 5.85 23.36 -1.03
N PRO A 214 5.29 24.12 -1.96
CA PRO A 214 5.57 25.54 -2.04
C PRO A 214 5.19 26.23 -0.73
N SER A 215 6.16 26.85 -0.08
CA SER A 215 5.95 27.57 1.20
C SER A 215 4.90 28.67 1.07
N TYR A 216 4.69 29.20 -0.14
CA TYR A 216 3.62 30.15 -0.45
C TYR A 216 2.20 29.57 -0.34
N ALA A 217 2.01 28.25 -0.37
CA ALA A 217 0.68 27.65 -0.22
C ALA A 217 0.10 27.92 1.18
N LEU A 218 0.93 27.81 2.22
CA LEU A 218 0.52 28.15 3.59
C LEU A 218 0.23 29.65 3.73
N LEU A 219 1.03 30.50 3.08
CA LEU A 219 0.80 31.95 3.06
C LEU A 219 -0.54 32.29 2.40
N PHE A 220 -0.88 31.65 1.29
CA PHE A 220 -2.17 31.84 0.63
C PHE A 220 -3.34 31.42 1.53
N GLY A 221 -3.22 30.26 2.18
CA GLY A 221 -4.20 29.81 3.17
C GLY A 221 -4.38 30.81 4.31
N LEU A 222 -3.28 31.30 4.88
CA LEU A 222 -3.28 32.30 5.94
C LEU A 222 -3.91 33.63 5.49
N ILE A 223 -3.52 34.15 4.33
CA ILE A 223 -4.08 35.39 3.76
C ILE A 223 -5.59 35.26 3.57
N SER A 224 -6.07 34.11 3.06
CA SER A 224 -7.49 33.84 2.89
C SER A 224 -8.26 33.83 4.22
N VAL A 225 -7.68 33.20 5.27
CA VAL A 225 -8.27 33.22 6.62
C VAL A 225 -8.29 34.64 7.19
N VAL A 226 -7.20 35.41 7.03
CA VAL A 226 -7.15 36.81 7.50
C VAL A 226 -8.18 37.66 6.75
N ALA A 227 -8.34 37.48 5.44
CA ALA A 227 -9.37 38.17 4.66
C ALA A 227 -10.79 37.82 5.16
N ALA A 228 -11.05 36.55 5.49
CA ALA A 228 -12.30 36.12 6.12
C ALA A 228 -12.56 36.80 7.46
N VAL A 229 -11.55 36.85 8.33
CA VAL A 229 -11.62 37.52 9.64
C VAL A 229 -11.88 39.02 9.47
N CYS A 230 -11.13 39.71 8.60
CA CYS A 230 -11.33 41.13 8.32
C CYS A 230 -12.73 41.41 7.75
N TYR A 231 -13.19 40.58 6.82
CA TYR A 231 -14.53 40.72 6.25
C TYR A 231 -15.60 40.58 7.34
N THR A 232 -15.54 39.54 8.18
CA THR A 232 -16.53 39.31 9.25
C THR A 232 -16.51 40.38 10.35
N ALA A 233 -15.37 41.07 10.53
CA ALA A 233 -15.24 42.17 11.47
C ALA A 233 -15.85 43.50 10.96
N VAL A 234 -15.88 43.71 9.64
CA VAL A 234 -16.24 45.00 9.04
C VAL A 234 -17.58 44.96 8.32
N ALA A 235 -17.91 43.84 7.68
CA ALA A 235 -19.12 43.69 6.88
C ALA A 235 -20.38 43.80 7.76
N ARG A 236 -21.25 44.75 7.45
CA ARG A 236 -22.52 44.98 8.15
C ARG A 236 -23.66 44.48 7.28
N GLU A 237 -23.92 43.20 7.37
CA GLU A 237 -25.00 42.54 6.63
C GLU A 237 -26.20 42.25 7.54
N PRO A 238 -27.43 42.22 6.99
CA PRO A 238 -28.58 41.76 7.74
C PRO A 238 -28.46 40.26 8.05
N ALA A 239 -28.97 39.87 9.22
CA ALA A 239 -29.04 38.46 9.58
C ALA A 239 -30.06 37.73 8.69
N ILE A 240 -29.69 36.56 8.19
CA ILE A 240 -30.55 35.76 7.31
C ILE A 240 -31.57 34.91 8.09
N ALA A 241 -31.30 34.68 9.38
CA ALA A 241 -32.06 33.77 10.23
C ALA A 241 -32.39 34.41 11.59
N SER A 242 -32.78 35.69 11.59
CA SER A 242 -33.05 36.47 12.82
C SER A 242 -34.08 35.83 13.77
N GLY A 243 -35.00 35.00 13.25
CA GLY A 243 -35.99 34.26 14.05
C GLY A 243 -35.49 32.95 14.67
N VAL A 244 -34.25 32.52 14.39
CA VAL A 244 -33.69 31.25 14.86
C VAL A 244 -32.61 31.51 15.90
N ALA A 245 -32.96 31.38 17.19
CA ALA A 245 -32.12 31.79 18.31
C ALA A 245 -30.64 31.28 18.27
N PRO A 246 -30.34 30.04 17.85
CA PRO A 246 -28.95 29.58 17.74
C PRO A 246 -28.08 30.34 16.73
N VAL A 247 -28.69 30.98 15.72
CA VAL A 247 -28.01 31.62 14.59
C VAL A 247 -28.66 32.97 14.23
N SER A 248 -29.27 33.63 15.20
CA SER A 248 -30.05 34.87 15.01
C SER A 248 -29.20 36.02 14.48
N THR A 249 -27.88 35.98 14.69
CA THR A 249 -26.94 37.01 14.26
C THR A 249 -26.18 36.66 12.97
N TRP A 250 -26.48 35.50 12.37
CA TRP A 250 -25.72 34.99 11.24
C TRP A 250 -26.07 35.69 9.95
N THR A 251 -25.03 36.11 9.23
CA THR A 251 -25.14 36.72 7.91
C THR A 251 -24.69 35.74 6.83
N LEU A 252 -25.15 35.97 5.59
CA LEU A 252 -24.73 35.15 4.46
C LEU A 252 -23.22 35.23 4.23
N GLY A 253 -22.65 36.43 4.30
CA GLY A 253 -21.22 36.66 4.13
C GLY A 253 -20.40 35.94 5.21
N GLN A 254 -20.87 35.90 6.46
CA GLN A 254 -20.19 35.12 7.52
C GLN A 254 -20.13 33.62 7.19
N ILE A 255 -21.22 33.03 6.69
CA ILE A 255 -21.28 31.61 6.29
C ILE A 255 -20.30 31.34 5.16
N VAL A 256 -20.31 32.20 4.13
CA VAL A 256 -19.43 32.08 2.97
C VAL A 256 -17.96 32.19 3.40
N MET A 257 -17.62 33.20 4.21
CA MET A 257 -16.24 33.41 4.65
C MET A 257 -15.74 32.31 5.59
N ALA A 258 -16.61 31.72 6.42
CA ALA A 258 -16.28 30.54 7.21
C ALA A 258 -15.95 29.33 6.30
N GLY A 259 -16.73 29.13 5.24
CA GLY A 259 -16.46 28.11 4.22
C GLY A 259 -15.15 28.34 3.49
N VAL A 260 -14.90 29.57 3.03
CA VAL A 260 -13.65 29.96 2.35
C VAL A 260 -12.44 29.76 3.26
N ALA A 261 -12.51 30.19 4.52
CA ALA A 261 -11.44 30.00 5.50
C ALA A 261 -11.14 28.52 5.71
N GLY A 262 -12.17 27.70 5.94
CA GLY A 262 -12.05 26.26 6.08
C GLY A 262 -11.40 25.61 4.87
N PHE A 263 -11.96 25.83 3.69
CA PHE A 263 -11.44 25.31 2.42
C PHE A 263 -9.98 25.69 2.18
N SER A 264 -9.61 26.94 2.49
CA SER A 264 -8.24 27.43 2.33
C SER A 264 -7.27 26.75 3.29
N ILE A 265 -7.67 26.46 4.53
CA ILE A 265 -6.85 25.69 5.48
C ILE A 265 -6.59 24.29 4.94
N GLY A 266 -7.65 23.60 4.50
CA GLY A 266 -7.55 22.26 3.94
C GLY A 266 -6.65 22.20 2.72
N SER A 267 -6.91 23.06 1.74
CA SER A 267 -6.18 23.09 0.48
C SER A 267 -4.72 23.53 0.65
N SER A 268 -4.44 24.51 1.51
CA SER A 268 -3.07 24.97 1.78
C SER A 268 -2.23 23.95 2.53
N LEU A 269 -2.78 23.32 3.58
CA LEU A 269 -2.09 22.24 4.29
C LEU A 269 -1.78 21.07 3.35
N SER A 270 -2.76 20.75 2.50
CA SER A 270 -2.61 19.74 1.45
C SER A 270 -1.47 20.16 0.52
N ALA A 271 -1.61 21.28 -0.21
CA ALA A 271 -0.66 21.75 -1.20
C ALA A 271 0.77 21.97 -0.65
N ALA A 272 0.89 22.33 0.64
CA ALA A 272 2.16 22.48 1.35
C ALA A 272 2.76 21.16 1.84
N GLY A 273 2.19 20.01 1.46
CA GLY A 273 2.66 18.69 1.87
C GLY A 273 2.63 18.47 3.40
N GLN A 274 1.83 19.26 4.12
CA GLN A 274 1.72 19.17 5.57
C GLN A 274 0.78 18.06 6.02
N ILE A 275 -0.10 17.58 5.14
CA ILE A 275 -1.03 16.50 5.40
C ILE A 275 -0.90 15.41 4.33
N GLU A 276 -1.17 14.19 4.74
CA GLU A 276 -1.07 12.99 3.91
C GLU A 276 -2.17 12.92 2.84
N HIS A 277 -2.04 11.97 1.91
CA HIS A 277 -3.06 11.74 0.89
C HIS A 277 -4.38 11.32 1.55
N PHE A 278 -5.49 11.79 0.98
CA PHE A 278 -6.79 11.46 1.52
C PHE A 278 -7.21 10.08 1.02
N ASP A 279 -7.07 9.06 1.88
CA ASP A 279 -7.44 7.68 1.53
C ASP A 279 -8.91 7.41 1.87
N LEU A 280 -9.77 7.59 0.86
CA LEU A 280 -11.13 7.06 0.84
C LEU A 280 -11.04 5.53 0.68
N GLY A 281 -10.84 4.82 1.79
CA GLY A 281 -10.53 3.40 1.85
C GLY A 281 -11.14 2.52 0.76
N GLY A 282 -10.26 2.02 -0.12
CA GLY A 282 -10.51 0.97 -1.11
C GLY A 282 -9.43 -0.09 -1.02
N GLY A 283 -9.24 -0.68 0.16
CA GLY A 283 -8.38 -1.84 0.37
C GLY A 283 -9.22 -3.09 0.64
N ALA A 284 -8.79 -4.25 0.15
CA ALA A 284 -9.54 -5.52 0.13
C ALA A 284 -9.93 -6.14 1.50
N ALA A 285 -9.84 -5.39 2.61
CA ALA A 285 -10.11 -5.83 3.98
C ALA A 285 -11.24 -5.04 4.67
N GLY A 286 -12.24 -4.59 3.89
CA GLY A 286 -13.46 -3.94 4.39
C GLY A 286 -13.40 -2.41 4.41
N TYR A 287 -14.57 -1.78 4.36
CA TYR A 287 -14.72 -0.33 4.40
C TYR A 287 -14.31 0.24 5.76
N ARG A 288 -13.03 0.58 5.94
CA ARG A 288 -12.62 1.46 7.04
C ARG A 288 -12.90 2.89 6.61
N LEU A 289 -13.93 3.51 7.20
CA LEU A 289 -14.21 4.92 7.01
C LEU A 289 -12.99 5.74 7.45
N HIS A 290 -12.55 6.66 6.59
CA HIS A 290 -11.45 7.57 6.91
C HIS A 290 -11.79 8.34 8.20
N PRO A 291 -10.88 8.46 9.18
CA PRO A 291 -11.18 9.09 10.47
C PRO A 291 -11.74 10.52 10.34
N GLY A 292 -11.28 11.27 9.33
CA GLY A 292 -11.81 12.61 9.03
C GLY A 292 -13.30 12.62 8.69
N ILE A 293 -13.83 11.57 8.04
CA ILE A 293 -15.25 11.42 7.68
C ILE A 293 -16.09 11.09 8.92
N VAL A 294 -15.55 10.30 9.84
CA VAL A 294 -16.24 10.03 11.11
C VAL A 294 -16.40 11.33 11.91
N VAL A 295 -15.33 12.14 11.99
CA VAL A 295 -15.37 13.46 12.63
C VAL A 295 -16.32 14.41 11.89
N LEU A 296 -16.37 14.34 10.55
CA LEU A 296 -17.24 15.18 9.73
C LEU A 296 -18.72 15.07 10.17
N LEU A 297 -19.22 13.84 10.31
CA LEU A 297 -20.62 13.61 10.68
C LEU A 297 -20.99 14.27 12.01
N VAL A 298 -20.12 14.15 13.01
CA VAL A 298 -20.34 14.78 14.33
C VAL A 298 -20.15 16.29 14.25
N SER A 299 -19.19 16.77 13.45
CA SER A 299 -18.87 18.19 13.35
C SER A 299 -20.00 19.04 12.80
N LEU A 300 -20.85 18.48 11.95
CA LEU A 300 -22.04 19.14 11.40
C LEU A 300 -23.08 19.47 12.49
N ALA A 301 -23.15 18.65 13.53
CA ALA A 301 -24.01 18.91 14.70
C ALA A 301 -23.30 19.78 15.74
N ASN A 302 -22.05 19.44 16.08
CA ASN A 302 -21.24 20.21 17.03
C ASN A 302 -19.75 19.93 16.82
N PHE A 303 -19.02 20.93 16.34
CA PHE A 303 -17.59 20.85 16.08
C PHE A 303 -16.76 20.57 17.34
N TRP A 304 -17.06 21.22 18.46
CA TRP A 304 -16.29 21.06 19.70
C TRP A 304 -16.49 19.67 20.31
N LEU A 305 -17.69 19.12 20.23
CA LEU A 305 -17.95 17.74 20.60
C LEU A 305 -17.19 16.77 19.69
N ALA A 306 -17.19 17.01 18.38
CA ALA A 306 -16.44 16.20 17.42
C ALA A 306 -14.94 16.22 17.73
N ALA A 307 -14.38 17.39 18.04
CA ALA A 307 -12.99 17.55 18.40
C ALA A 307 -12.65 16.85 19.73
N ALA A 308 -13.50 16.98 20.75
CA ALA A 308 -13.32 16.32 22.04
C ALA A 308 -13.36 14.78 21.90
N LEU A 309 -14.32 14.25 21.14
CA LEU A 309 -14.41 12.83 20.84
C LEU A 309 -13.20 12.33 20.05
N TYR A 310 -12.73 13.09 19.07
CA TYR A 310 -11.51 12.76 18.33
C TYR A 310 -10.29 12.64 19.26
N VAL A 311 -10.10 13.61 20.16
CA VAL A 311 -9.00 13.58 21.14
C VAL A 311 -9.16 12.39 22.09
N LEU A 312 -10.35 12.13 22.61
CA LEU A 312 -10.62 11.01 23.51
C LEU A 312 -10.31 9.66 22.86
N VAL A 313 -10.78 9.46 21.62
CA VAL A 313 -10.51 8.24 20.86
C VAL A 313 -9.02 8.11 20.54
N GLY A 314 -8.36 9.20 20.14
CA GLY A 314 -6.93 9.20 19.87
C GLY A 314 -6.07 8.86 21.09
N LEU A 315 -6.45 9.36 22.27
CA LEU A 315 -5.78 9.05 23.53
C LEU A 315 -5.99 7.59 23.96
N THR A 316 -7.22 7.05 23.83
CA THR A 316 -7.52 5.66 24.20
C THR A 316 -6.84 4.66 23.28
N GLN A 317 -6.77 4.95 21.98
CA GLN A 317 -6.13 4.10 20.97
C GLN A 317 -4.61 4.34 20.85
N LYS A 318 -4.08 5.39 21.50
CA LYS A 318 -2.69 5.87 21.35
C LYS A 318 -2.29 6.07 19.88
N SER A 319 -3.25 6.50 19.06
CA SER A 319 -3.06 6.69 17.62
C SER A 319 -3.79 7.95 17.17
N PHE A 320 -3.04 8.87 16.56
CA PHE A 320 -3.59 10.08 15.95
C PHE A 320 -3.31 10.08 14.46
N HIS A 321 -4.28 10.57 13.69
CA HIS A 321 -4.09 10.82 12.27
C HIS A 321 -3.57 12.23 12.09
N ALA A 322 -2.34 12.37 11.59
CA ALA A 322 -1.66 13.66 11.53
C ALA A 322 -2.41 14.66 10.65
N GLY A 323 -2.92 14.22 9.49
CA GLY A 323 -3.74 15.04 8.60
C GLY A 323 -4.99 15.61 9.28
N VAL A 324 -5.82 14.72 9.85
CA VAL A 324 -7.06 15.11 10.54
C VAL A 324 -6.77 16.03 11.73
N THR A 325 -5.71 15.76 12.51
CA THR A 325 -5.32 16.59 13.65
C THR A 325 -4.99 18.02 13.20
N LYS A 326 -4.21 18.19 12.13
CA LYS A 326 -3.83 19.51 11.61
C LYS A 326 -5.02 20.29 11.07
N VAL A 327 -5.90 19.64 10.31
CA VAL A 327 -7.12 20.27 9.78
C VAL A 327 -8.03 20.68 10.93
N LEU A 328 -8.26 19.79 11.90
CA LEU A 328 -9.08 20.07 13.08
C LEU A 328 -8.53 21.24 13.91
N ALA A 329 -7.22 21.27 14.15
CA ALA A 329 -6.55 22.36 14.87
C ALA A 329 -6.64 23.68 14.09
N GLY A 330 -6.38 23.66 12.78
CA GLY A 330 -6.54 24.83 11.92
C GLY A 330 -7.97 25.37 11.91
N SER A 331 -8.97 24.48 11.84
CA SER A 331 -10.37 24.85 11.94
C SER A 331 -10.69 25.49 13.29
N ALA A 332 -10.22 24.92 14.41
CA ALA A 332 -10.44 25.49 15.74
C ALA A 332 -9.84 26.91 15.88
N LEU A 333 -8.64 27.13 15.34
CA LEU A 333 -8.00 28.46 15.32
C LEU A 333 -8.81 29.45 14.48
N ALA A 334 -9.28 29.06 13.29
CA ALA A 334 -10.11 29.91 12.44
C ALA A 334 -11.46 30.23 13.10
N VAL A 335 -12.11 29.26 13.74
CA VAL A 335 -13.35 29.48 14.50
C VAL A 335 -13.13 30.50 15.62
N GLY A 336 -12.02 30.38 16.36
CA GLY A 336 -11.66 31.35 17.39
C GLY A 336 -11.44 32.75 16.83
N ALA A 337 -10.71 32.87 15.72
CA ALA A 337 -10.43 34.16 15.08
C ALA A 337 -11.71 34.81 14.51
N LEU A 338 -12.56 34.04 13.83
CA LEU A 338 -13.85 34.50 13.31
C LEU A 338 -14.80 34.91 14.43
N SER A 339 -14.82 34.17 15.55
CA SER A 339 -15.60 34.54 16.73
C SER A 339 -15.12 35.86 17.32
N MET A 340 -13.80 36.05 17.45
CA MET A 340 -13.23 37.29 17.98
C MET A 340 -13.50 38.50 17.08
N ALA A 341 -13.51 38.31 15.76
CA ALA A 341 -13.88 39.36 14.79
C ALA A 341 -15.30 39.90 15.02
N ARG A 342 -16.20 39.11 15.62
CA ARG A 342 -17.59 39.50 15.88
C ARG A 342 -17.77 40.29 17.18
N PHE A 343 -16.72 40.59 17.92
CA PHE A 343 -16.80 41.30 19.21
C PHE A 343 -17.57 42.64 19.12
N GLY A 344 -17.41 43.38 18.03
CA GLY A 344 -18.12 44.65 17.80
C GLY A 344 -19.63 44.53 17.56
N TYR A 345 -20.16 43.31 17.42
CA TYR A 345 -21.58 43.03 17.13
C TYR A 345 -22.33 42.46 18.35
N GLY A 346 -21.67 42.42 19.50
CA GLY A 346 -22.22 41.92 20.76
C GLY A 346 -21.81 40.48 21.08
N TRP A 347 -21.91 40.13 22.37
CA TRP A 347 -21.52 38.82 22.87
C TRP A 347 -22.29 37.66 22.23
N GLU A 348 -23.56 37.88 21.90
CA GLU A 348 -24.38 36.88 21.21
C GLU A 348 -23.76 36.48 19.86
N ALA A 349 -23.29 37.44 19.07
CA ALA A 349 -22.64 37.17 17.79
C ALA A 349 -21.32 36.39 17.97
N VAL A 350 -20.54 36.75 18.99
CA VAL A 350 -19.29 36.05 19.35
C VAL A 350 -19.59 34.60 19.72
N ALA A 351 -20.54 34.37 20.63
CA ALA A 351 -20.91 33.05 21.13
C ALA A 351 -21.51 32.16 20.04
N GLN A 352 -22.45 32.66 19.24
CA GLN A 352 -23.03 31.90 18.13
C GLN A 352 -21.96 31.51 17.11
N THR A 353 -21.04 32.42 16.79
CA THR A 353 -19.94 32.14 15.87
C THR A 353 -18.99 31.09 16.46
N ALA A 354 -18.63 31.20 17.74
CA ALA A 354 -17.75 30.23 18.41
C ALA A 354 -18.35 28.82 18.40
N VAL A 355 -19.66 28.69 18.66
CA VAL A 355 -20.32 27.39 18.78
C VAL A 355 -20.55 26.74 17.41
N TRP A 356 -21.04 27.51 16.44
CA TRP A 356 -21.63 26.94 15.22
C TRP A 356 -20.73 27.04 13.98
N SER A 357 -19.79 28.00 13.91
CA SER A 357 -18.98 28.17 12.69
C SER A 357 -18.07 26.98 12.40
N GLY A 358 -17.68 26.20 13.43
CA GLY A 358 -16.90 24.98 13.25
C GLY A 358 -17.60 23.92 12.40
N GLY A 359 -18.94 23.89 12.40
CA GLY A 359 -19.76 23.03 11.54
C GLY A 359 -19.72 23.41 10.05
N ILE A 360 -19.09 24.54 9.70
CA ILE A 360 -18.83 24.95 8.31
C ILE A 360 -17.34 24.87 8.00
N VAL A 361 -16.50 25.42 8.89
CA VAL A 361 -15.05 25.54 8.68
C VAL A 361 -14.41 24.15 8.52
N TYR A 362 -14.74 23.17 9.36
CA TYR A 362 -14.12 21.86 9.28
C TYR A 362 -14.55 21.04 8.05
N PRO A 363 -15.85 20.92 7.71
CA PRO A 363 -16.26 20.27 6.47
C PRO A 363 -15.65 20.90 5.22
N ALA A 364 -15.60 22.23 5.16
CA ALA A 364 -14.95 22.94 4.07
C ALA A 364 -13.44 22.64 4.03
N GLY A 365 -12.78 22.53 5.18
CA GLY A 365 -11.38 22.11 5.27
C GLY A 365 -11.14 20.68 4.76
N LEU A 366 -12.04 19.74 5.03
CA LEU A 366 -11.93 18.41 4.43
C LEU A 366 -12.13 18.46 2.91
N ALA A 367 -13.08 19.26 2.41
CA ALA A 367 -13.29 19.44 0.98
C ALA A 367 -12.07 20.08 0.29
N GLY A 368 -11.46 21.09 0.91
CA GLY A 368 -10.24 21.72 0.42
C GLY A 368 -9.04 20.76 0.41
N TRP A 369 -8.91 19.92 1.45
CA TRP A 369 -7.91 18.86 1.48
C TRP A 369 -8.11 17.89 0.31
N LEU A 370 -9.32 17.33 0.17
CA LEU A 370 -9.70 16.39 -0.88
C LEU A 370 -9.40 16.92 -2.30
N LEU A 371 -9.78 18.17 -2.59
CA LEU A 371 -9.56 18.75 -3.90
C LEU A 371 -8.08 18.99 -4.18
N ALA A 372 -7.34 19.57 -3.23
CA ALA A 372 -5.91 19.81 -3.41
C ALA A 372 -5.07 18.52 -3.42
N ASP A 373 -5.62 17.43 -2.88
CA ASP A 373 -5.04 16.09 -3.01
C ASP A 373 -5.32 15.49 -4.39
N SER A 374 -6.56 15.59 -4.90
CA SER A 374 -6.93 15.05 -6.21
C SER A 374 -6.16 15.72 -7.35
N LEU A 375 -5.93 17.03 -7.26
CA LEU A 375 -5.12 17.79 -8.22
C LEU A 375 -3.64 17.40 -8.22
N ARG A 376 -3.14 16.79 -7.14
CA ARG A 376 -1.76 16.27 -7.05
C ARG A 376 -1.61 14.85 -7.59
N ARG A 377 -2.73 14.14 -7.80
CA ARG A 377 -2.73 12.77 -8.34
C ARG A 377 -2.74 12.73 -9.87
N VAL A 378 -3.07 13.84 -10.51
CA VAL A 378 -3.03 14.05 -11.98
C VAL A 378 -1.66 14.57 -12.37
#